data_AF-A0A846XF03-F1
#
_entry.id   AF-A0A846XF03-F1
#
_cell.length_a   1.000
_cell.length_b   1.000
_cell.length_c   1.000
_cell.angle_alpha   90.00
_cell.angle_beta   90.00
_cell.angle_gamma   90.00
#
_symmetry.space_group_name_H-M   'P 1'
#
loop_
_entity.id
_entity.type
_entity.pdbx_description
1 polymer ?
#
loop_
_entity_poly.entity_id
_entity_poly.type
_entity_poly.pdbx_seq_one_letter_code
_entity_poly.pdbx_strand_id
1 'polypeptide(L)' 'MSAKTELVRELNGPTAASEMLSDQEIEDLLGLFRSAQQQEKELLIEAVNGMIRFFPPPFKTITRRIMFGDLLER' A
#
# COMPACT_ATOMS: atom_id res chain seq x y z
N MET A 1 4.63 -14.80 -14.47
CA MET A 1 3.32 -14.69 -13.80
C MET A 1 2.47 -13.77 -14.65
N SER A 2 1.17 -14.05 -14.85
CA SER A 2 0.32 -13.19 -15.68
C SER A 2 -0.21 -12.00 -14.87
N ALA A 3 -0.49 -10.87 -15.52
CA ALA A 3 -1.08 -9.69 -14.90
C ALA A 3 -2.39 -10.03 -14.14
N LYS A 4 -3.16 -11.00 -14.64
CA LYS A 4 -4.37 -11.52 -14.00
C LYS A 4 -4.09 -12.16 -12.63
N THR A 5 -3.05 -12.97 -12.52
CA THR A 5 -2.66 -13.59 -11.23
C THR A 5 -2.22 -12.53 -10.22
N GLU A 6 -1.54 -11.48 -10.68
CA GLU A 6 -1.13 -10.36 -9.83
C GLU A 6 -2.33 -9.55 -9.34
N LEU A 7 -3.29 -9.21 -10.22
CA LEU A 7 -4.50 -8.49 -9.84
C LEU A 7 -5.35 -9.27 -8.83
N VAL A 8 -5.55 -10.57 -9.05
CA VAL A 8 -6.30 -11.44 -8.13
C VAL A 8 -5.64 -11.51 -6.75
N ARG A 9 -4.30 -11.52 -6.70
CA ARG A 9 -3.55 -11.48 -5.44
C ARG A 9 -3.74 -10.16 -4.71
N GLU A 10 -3.61 -9.03 -5.40
CA GLU A 10 -3.78 -7.70 -4.80
C GLU A 10 -5.23 -7.45 -4.32
N LEU A 11 -6.23 -8.06 -4.98
CA LEU A 11 -7.65 -7.98 -4.60
C LEU A 11 -8.08 -8.97 -3.50
N ASN A 12 -7.16 -9.72 -2.90
CA ASN A 12 -7.45 -10.77 -1.92
C ASN A 12 -8.38 -11.90 -2.42
N GLY A 13 -8.34 -12.22 -3.71
CA GLY A 13 -9.07 -13.35 -4.28
C GLY A 13 -9.69 -13.06 -5.65
N PRO A 14 -10.18 -14.10 -6.34
CA PRO A 14 -10.79 -13.95 -7.65
C PRO A 14 -12.10 -13.19 -7.52
N THR A 15 -12.21 -12.08 -8.23
CA THR A 15 -13.45 -11.30 -8.36
C THR A 15 -14.09 -11.60 -9.70
N ALA A 16 -15.42 -11.66 -9.78
CA ALA A 16 -16.14 -11.91 -11.04
C ALA A 16 -15.75 -10.92 -12.15
N ALA A 17 -15.40 -9.68 -11.77
CA ALA A 17 -14.90 -8.66 -12.68
C ALA A 17 -13.56 -9.05 -13.34
N SER A 18 -12.66 -9.75 -12.62
CA SER A 18 -11.34 -10.16 -13.14
C SER A 18 -11.42 -11.22 -14.25
N GLU A 19 -12.57 -11.85 -14.46
CA GLU A 19 -12.79 -12.78 -15.59
C GLU A 19 -13.37 -12.11 -16.83
N MET A 20 -13.89 -10.88 -16.70
CA MET A 20 -14.52 -10.13 -17.79
C MET A 20 -13.58 -9.10 -18.42
N LEU A 21 -12.42 -8.85 -17.80
CA LEU A 21 -11.44 -7.86 -18.24
C LEU A 21 -10.45 -8.48 -19.24
N SER A 22 -10.12 -7.72 -20.27
CA SER A 22 -9.00 -8.01 -21.16
C SER A 22 -7.67 -7.86 -20.43
N ASP A 23 -6.60 -8.46 -20.97
CA ASP A 23 -5.27 -8.37 -20.38
C ASP A 23 -4.79 -6.91 -20.22
N GLN A 24 -5.12 -6.03 -21.18
CA GLN A 24 -4.80 -4.60 -21.11
C GLN A 24 -5.52 -3.90 -19.96
N GLU A 25 -6.83 -4.16 -19.78
CA GLU A 25 -7.60 -3.55 -18.69
C GLU A 25 -7.12 -4.05 -17.32
N ILE A 26 -6.66 -5.30 -17.24
CA ILE A 26 -6.05 -5.86 -16.04
C ILE A 26 -4.74 -5.15 -15.72
N GLU A 27 -3.88 -4.92 -16.71
CA GLU A 27 -2.62 -4.18 -16.53
C GLU A 27 -2.88 -2.73 -16.07
N ASP A 28 -3.85 -2.06 -16.69
CA ASP A 28 -4.22 -0.69 -16.34
C ASP A 28 -4.77 -0.60 -14.90
N LEU A 29 -5.68 -1.52 -14.53
CA LEU A 29 -6.22 -1.60 -13.17
C LEU A 29 -5.14 -1.92 -12.13
N LEU A 30 -4.21 -2.81 -12.47
CA LEU A 30 -3.09 -3.14 -11.60
C LEU A 30 -2.17 -1.92 -11.40
N GLY A 31 -1.94 -1.14 -12.46
CA GLY A 31 -1.20 0.12 -12.41
C GLY A 31 -1.90 1.17 -11.51
N LEU A 32 -3.21 1.34 -11.67
CA LEU A 32 -4.01 2.23 -10.83
C LEU A 32 -3.99 1.80 -9.36
N PHE A 33 -4.18 0.51 -9.09
CA PHE A 33 -4.19 -0.02 -7.73
C PHE A 33 -2.84 0.20 -7.03
N ARG A 34 -1.73 -0.13 -7.70
CA ARG A 34 -0.37 0.10 -7.16
C ARG A 34 -0.11 1.58 -6.89
N SER A 35 -0.56 2.45 -7.78
CA SER A 35 -0.41 3.91 -7.61
C SER A 35 -1.21 4.41 -6.41
N ALA A 36 -2.46 3.95 -6.25
CA ALA A 36 -3.29 4.30 -5.10
C ALA A 36 -2.70 3.78 -3.78
N GLN A 37 -2.21 2.54 -3.77
CA GLN A 37 -1.57 1.93 -2.60
C GLN A 37 -0.30 2.71 -2.18
N GLN A 38 0.50 3.14 -3.14
CA GLN A 38 1.68 3.96 -2.89
C GLN A 38 1.28 5.34 -2.30
N GLN A 39 0.28 5.99 -2.89
CA GLN A 39 -0.23 7.28 -2.39
C GLN A 39 -0.78 7.16 -0.96
N GLU A 40 -1.54 6.09 -0.67
CA GLU A 40 -2.09 5.85 0.67
C GLU A 40 -0.97 5.64 1.70
N LYS A 41 0.08 4.90 1.33
CA LYS A 41 1.25 4.71 2.18
C LYS A 41 1.95 6.03 2.49
N GLU A 42 2.14 6.89 1.51
CA GLU A 42 2.77 8.22 1.70
C GLU A 42 1.95 9.10 2.65
N LEU A 43 0.63 9.17 2.45
CA LEU A 43 -0.28 9.91 3.32
C LEU A 43 -0.28 9.35 4.76
N LEU A 44 -0.22 8.04 4.92
CA LEU A 44 -0.10 7.40 6.22
C LEU A 44 1.22 7.77 6.90
N ILE A 45 2.35 7.71 6.18
CA ILE A 45 3.66 8.13 6.70
C ILE A 45 3.63 9.58 7.18
N GLU A 46 3.03 10.48 6.39
CA GLU A 46 2.90 11.89 6.74
C GLU A 46 2.06 12.08 8.01
N ALA A 47 0.88 11.46 8.07
CA ALA A 47 0.00 11.53 9.23
C ALA A 47 0.69 11.02 10.51
N VAL A 48 1.41 9.90 10.41
CA VAL A 48 2.18 9.32 11.52
C VAL A 48 3.28 10.27 11.97
N ASN A 49 4.09 10.78 11.04
CA ASN A 49 5.15 11.73 11.33
C ASN A 49 4.59 12.99 11.99
N GLY A 50 3.40 13.44 11.59
CA GLY A 50 2.66 14.54 12.20
C GLY A 50 2.26 14.24 13.66
N MET A 51 1.75 13.04 13.95
CA MET A 51 1.37 12.63 15.30
C MET A 51 2.57 12.53 16.25
N ILE A 52 3.66 11.93 15.80
CA ILE A 52 4.85 11.71 16.63
C ILE A 52 5.81 12.91 16.64
N ARG A 53 5.51 14.00 15.94
CA ARG A 53 6.42 15.16 15.79
C ARG A 53 6.83 15.79 17.12
N PHE A 54 5.97 15.68 18.12
CA PHE A 54 6.17 16.27 19.45
C PHE A 54 6.91 15.36 20.42
N PHE A 55 7.18 14.10 20.05
CA PHE A 55 7.93 13.19 20.90
C PHE A 55 9.43 13.55 20.87
N PRO A 56 10.08 13.70 22.03
CA PRO A 56 11.53 13.86 22.07
C PRO A 56 12.22 12.57 21.60
N PRO A 57 13.41 12.65 20.99
CA PRO A 57 14.24 11.47 20.77
C PRO A 57 14.58 10.75 22.10
N PRO A 58 14.67 9.41 22.13
CA PRO A 58 14.49 8.45 21.04
C PRO A 58 13.04 7.97 20.86
N PHE A 59 12.10 8.46 21.67
CA PHE A 59 10.72 7.96 21.70
C PHE A 59 10.01 8.09 20.36
N LYS A 60 10.31 9.14 19.59
CA LYS A 60 9.81 9.29 18.21
C LYS A 60 10.08 8.04 17.35
N THR A 61 11.33 7.56 17.34
CA THR A 61 11.76 6.41 16.54
C THR A 61 11.15 5.11 17.06
N ILE A 62 11.12 4.94 18.39
CA ILE A 62 10.57 3.75 19.03
C ILE A 62 9.05 3.65 18.78
N THR A 63 8.30 4.74 18.99
CA THR A 63 6.86 4.79 18.75
C THR A 63 6.51 4.51 17.29
N ARG A 64 7.28 5.07 16.34
CA ARG A 64 7.10 4.78 14.91
C ARG A 64 7.26 3.28 14.62
N ARG A 65 8.32 2.67 15.16
CA ARG A 65 8.62 1.24 14.95
C ARG A 65 7.62 0.31 15.62
N ILE A 66 7.11 0.66 16.80
CA ILE A 66 6.08 -0.14 17.49
C ILE A 66 4.76 -0.11 16.72
N MET A 67 4.31 1.07 16.29
CA MET A 67 3.00 1.22 15.66
C MET A 67 2.95 0.72 14.22
N PHE A 68 4.07 0.81 13.47
CA PHE A 68 4.07 0.52 12.03
C PHE A 68 5.16 -0.45 11.59
N GLY A 69 5.97 -0.99 12.50
CA GLY A 69 7.05 -1.91 12.18
C GLY A 69 8.03 -1.31 11.16
N ASP A 70 8.46 -2.15 10.22
CA ASP A 70 9.35 -1.77 9.12
C ASP A 70 8.55 -1.34 7.86
N LEU A 71 7.20 -1.28 7.93
CA LEU A 71 6.33 -0.97 6.78
C LEU A 71 6.53 0.45 6.24
N LEU A 72 7.04 1.36 7.07
CA LEU A 72 7.32 2.76 6.73
C LEU A 72 8.80 3.03 6.45
N GLU A 73 9.69 2.03 6.50
CA GLU A 73 11.13 2.19 6.26
C GLU A 73 11.56 1.85 4.82
N ARG A 74 10.64 1.37 3.98
CA ARG A 74 10.85 1.10 2.56
C ARG A 74 10.22 2.16 1.67
#